data_AF-B9RP13-F1
#
_entry.id   AF-B9RP13-F1
#
_cell.length_a   1.000
_cell.length_b   1.000
_cell.length_c   1.000
_cell.angle_alpha   90.00
_cell.angle_beta   90.00
_cell.angle_gamma   90.00
#
_symmetry.space_group_name_H-M   'P 1'
#
loop_
_entity.id
_entity.type
_entity.pdbx_description
1 polymer ?
#
loop_
_entity_poly.entity_id
_entity_poly.type
_entity_poly.pdbx_seq_one_letter_code
_entity_poly.pdbx_strand_id
1 'polypeptide(L)'
;MSWRYKAGLFLIAAVVIIWVTSAEVTQGIFTDYKQPFAVTYLGASLMVVYLPIAFLKDWICKILKHRSSKSGKDAGSLNECSDGLNSPLSQKIFEMELQGTLTRKDSEADLSSEAEGKPLVPRHKDDLNVLKHDKELTTREIATYGFYIAPIWFVTEYLSNAALARTSVASTTVLSSTSGLFTLFIGVFLGQDTLNAAKVAAVLVSMAGVVMTALGKTWAADESQLSTSINGKRSFVGDLFGLLSAMSYGLFTVLLKKFAGEEGERVDVQKLFGYIGLFTLVALWWLVLPLTALGIEPKFTIPHSAKMDEVVLANGFIGSVLSDYFWALCVVWTTPLVATLGMSLTIPLAMVADMVIHGRHYSAIYILGSAQVFAGFVIANLSDWFSRKLGL
;
A
#
# COMPACT_ATOMS: atom_id res chain seq x y z
N MET A 1 11.49 15.95 5.19
CA MET A 1 10.96 14.61 4.86
C MET A 1 10.34 14.11 6.14
N SER A 2 9.01 14.06 6.21
CA SER A 2 8.30 13.59 7.42
C SER A 2 8.78 12.19 7.77
N TRP A 3 8.84 11.87 9.07
CA TRP A 3 9.27 10.55 9.56
C TRP A 3 8.48 9.42 8.89
N ARG A 4 7.19 9.66 8.61
CA ARG A 4 6.28 8.73 7.94
C ARG A 4 6.72 8.40 6.52
N TYR A 5 7.24 9.36 5.76
CA TYR A 5 7.70 9.11 4.40
C TYR A 5 8.91 8.17 4.37
N LYS A 6 9.88 8.37 5.28
CA LYS A 6 11.04 7.46 5.41
C LYS A 6 10.60 6.06 5.85
N ALA A 7 9.65 5.98 6.78
CA ALA A 7 9.05 4.70 7.19
C ALA A 7 8.34 4.02 6.01
N GLY A 8 7.63 4.77 5.16
CA GLY A 8 7.02 4.26 3.94
C GLY A 8 8.03 3.66 2.96
N LEU A 9 9.17 4.32 2.73
CA LEU A 9 10.24 3.76 1.89
C LEU A 9 10.84 2.47 2.45
N PHE A 10 11.03 2.39 3.77
CA PHE A 10 11.49 1.17 4.42
C PHE A 10 10.48 0.03 4.29
N LEU A 11 9.18 0.34 4.45
CA LEU A 11 8.10 -0.62 4.26
C LEU A 11 8.03 -1.14 2.82
N ILE A 12 8.29 -0.30 1.80
CA ILE A 12 8.34 -0.75 0.39
C ILE A 12 9.38 -1.87 0.24
N ALA A 13 10.58 -1.69 0.79
CA ALA A 13 11.62 -2.71 0.69
C ALA A 13 11.22 -4.02 1.40
N ALA A 14 10.59 -3.92 2.58
CA ALA A 14 10.11 -5.08 3.32
C ALA A 14 8.99 -5.83 2.57
N VAL A 15 8.01 -5.11 2.04
CA VAL A 15 6.90 -5.65 1.24
C VAL A 15 7.42 -6.38 0.01
N VAL A 16 8.39 -5.78 -0.70
CA VAL A 16 8.99 -6.41 -1.89
C VAL A 16 9.59 -7.77 -1.56
N ILE A 17 10.30 -7.91 -0.44
CA ILE A 17 10.90 -9.18 -0.01
C ILE A 17 9.80 -10.21 0.33
N ILE A 18 8.77 -9.78 1.06
CA ILE A 18 7.63 -10.63 1.43
C ILE A 18 6.91 -11.14 0.17
N TRP A 19 6.62 -10.26 -0.79
CA TRP A 19 5.94 -10.65 -2.02
C TRP A 19 6.77 -11.54 -2.93
N VAL A 20 8.08 -11.30 -3.08
CA VAL A 20 8.94 -12.22 -3.86
C VAL A 20 8.91 -13.62 -3.23
N THR A 21 9.06 -13.70 -1.91
CA THR A 21 9.01 -14.98 -1.19
C THR A 21 7.62 -15.65 -1.30
N SER A 22 6.56 -14.87 -1.18
CA SER A 22 5.18 -15.35 -1.29
C SER A 22 4.82 -15.81 -2.70
N ALA A 23 5.31 -15.13 -3.75
CA ALA A 23 5.06 -15.49 -5.14
C ALA A 23 5.67 -16.85 -5.47
N GLU A 24 6.89 -17.12 -5.01
CA GLU A 24 7.55 -18.43 -5.17
C GLU A 24 6.77 -19.55 -4.46
N VAL A 25 6.33 -19.32 -3.21
CA VAL A 25 5.49 -20.27 -2.45
C VAL A 25 4.15 -20.50 -3.17
N THR A 26 3.53 -19.44 -3.69
CA THR A 26 2.25 -19.51 -4.41
C THR A 26 2.39 -20.25 -5.73
N GLN A 27 3.49 -20.05 -6.47
CA GLN A 27 3.78 -20.82 -7.67
C GLN A 27 3.97 -22.31 -7.35
N GLY A 28 4.64 -22.63 -6.24
CA GLY A 28 4.75 -23.99 -5.71
C GLY A 28 3.40 -24.60 -5.29
N ILE A 29 2.47 -23.80 -4.76
CA ILE A 29 1.09 -24.26 -4.51
C ILE A 29 0.38 -24.56 -5.83
N PHE A 30 0.56 -23.73 -6.86
CA PHE A 30 -0.11 -23.91 -8.15
C PHE A 30 0.39 -25.11 -8.97
N THR A 31 1.51 -25.75 -8.62
CA THR A 31 1.89 -27.02 -9.25
C THR A 31 0.92 -28.13 -8.88
N ASP A 32 0.45 -28.14 -7.63
CA ASP A 32 -0.41 -29.19 -7.07
C ASP A 32 -1.89 -28.77 -7.00
N TYR A 33 -2.17 -27.47 -6.85
CA TYR A 33 -3.49 -26.92 -6.62
C TYR A 33 -3.83 -25.78 -7.59
N LYS A 34 -4.39 -26.11 -8.76
CA LYS A 34 -4.65 -25.16 -9.86
C LYS A 34 -5.96 -24.37 -9.72
N GLN A 35 -6.19 -23.74 -8.58
CA GLN A 35 -7.40 -22.94 -8.32
C GLN A 35 -7.07 -21.49 -7.90
N PRO A 36 -6.82 -20.58 -8.87
CA PRO A 36 -6.43 -19.20 -8.57
C PRO A 36 -7.52 -18.42 -7.83
N PHE A 37 -8.81 -18.62 -8.11
CA PHE A 37 -9.87 -18.01 -7.31
C PHE A 37 -9.86 -18.46 -5.86
N ALA A 38 -9.65 -19.75 -5.57
CA ALA A 38 -9.67 -20.24 -4.20
C ALA A 38 -8.55 -19.60 -3.37
N VAL A 39 -7.34 -19.50 -3.93
CA VAL A 39 -6.19 -18.82 -3.30
C VAL A 39 -6.49 -17.33 -3.11
N THR A 40 -7.02 -16.66 -4.16
CA THR A 40 -7.37 -15.23 -4.11
C THR A 40 -8.46 -14.94 -3.09
N TYR A 41 -9.53 -15.72 -3.10
CA TYR A 41 -10.67 -15.58 -2.20
C TYR A 41 -10.25 -15.81 -0.77
N LEU A 42 -9.40 -16.81 -0.51
CA LEU A 42 -8.86 -17.06 0.82
C LEU A 42 -7.99 -15.88 1.29
N GLY A 43 -7.01 -15.44 0.48
CA GLY A 43 -6.15 -14.29 0.84
C GLY A 43 -6.94 -13.01 1.09
N ALA A 44 -7.85 -12.65 0.19
CA ALA A 44 -8.65 -11.43 0.31
C ALA A 44 -9.68 -11.50 1.44
N SER A 45 -10.29 -12.66 1.70
CA SER A 45 -11.24 -12.81 2.81
C SER A 45 -10.56 -12.81 4.19
N LEU A 46 -9.33 -13.32 4.29
CA LEU A 46 -8.55 -13.29 5.53
C LEU A 46 -8.26 -11.87 6.04
N MET A 47 -8.31 -10.86 5.17
CA MET A 47 -8.22 -9.45 5.59
C MET A 47 -9.32 -9.05 6.57
N VAL A 48 -10.44 -9.79 6.65
CA VAL A 48 -11.52 -9.56 7.64
C VAL A 48 -11.00 -9.59 9.08
N VAL A 49 -9.89 -10.29 9.35
CA VAL A 49 -9.23 -10.36 10.66
C VAL A 49 -8.80 -8.98 11.18
N TYR A 50 -8.64 -7.98 10.30
CA TYR A 50 -8.34 -6.62 10.73
C TYR A 50 -9.47 -5.92 11.47
N LEU A 51 -10.73 -6.28 11.23
CA LEU A 51 -11.89 -5.71 11.94
C LEU A 51 -11.88 -6.03 13.44
N PRO A 52 -11.85 -7.31 13.88
CA PRO A 52 -11.82 -7.61 15.32
C PRO A 52 -10.56 -7.05 15.99
N ILE A 53 -9.41 -7.02 15.32
CA ILE A 53 -8.19 -6.40 15.86
C ILE A 53 -8.40 -4.88 16.06
N ALA A 54 -8.98 -4.19 15.09
CA ALA A 54 -9.25 -2.76 15.19
C ALA A 54 -10.26 -2.45 16.31
N PHE A 55 -11.35 -3.22 16.41
CA PHE A 55 -12.33 -3.06 17.50
C PHE A 55 -11.74 -3.40 18.88
N LEU A 56 -10.87 -4.41 18.95
CA LEU A 56 -10.19 -4.78 20.19
C LEU A 56 -9.19 -3.70 20.62
N LYS A 57 -8.41 -3.13 19.68
CA LYS A 57 -7.54 -1.98 19.93
C LYS A 57 -8.33 -0.79 20.45
N ASP A 58 -9.45 -0.44 19.81
CA ASP A 58 -10.32 0.66 20.23
C ASP A 58 -10.91 0.41 21.62
N TRP A 59 -11.30 -0.84 21.92
CA TRP A 59 -11.78 -1.23 23.24
C TRP A 59 -10.68 -1.12 24.30
N ILE A 60 -9.49 -1.69 24.05
CA ILE A 60 -8.36 -1.62 24.98
C ILE A 60 -7.96 -0.17 25.25
N CYS A 61 -7.89 0.68 24.21
CA CYS A 61 -7.61 2.11 24.36
C CYS A 61 -8.69 2.82 25.20
N LYS A 62 -9.97 2.48 25.02
CA LYS A 62 -11.06 3.02 25.87
C LYS A 62 -10.92 2.56 27.32
N ILE A 63 -10.57 1.30 27.57
CA ILE A 63 -10.33 0.79 28.94
C ILE A 63 -9.14 1.51 29.58
N LEU A 64 -8.02 1.68 28.87
CA LEU A 64 -6.84 2.38 29.38
C LEU A 64 -7.14 3.85 29.69
N LYS A 65 -7.85 4.56 28.79
CA LYS A 65 -8.30 5.94 29.04
C LYS A 65 -9.25 6.04 30.23
N HIS A 66 -10.19 5.10 30.36
CA HIS A 66 -11.12 5.07 31.49
C HIS A 66 -10.43 4.73 32.82
N ARG A 67 -9.39 3.88 32.83
CA ARG A 67 -8.58 3.60 34.02
C ARG A 67 -7.71 4.80 34.42
N SER A 68 -7.11 5.50 33.46
CA SER A 68 -6.32 6.70 33.71
C SER A 68 -7.17 7.86 34.24
N SER A 69 -8.38 8.07 33.68
CA SER A 69 -9.31 9.11 34.16
C SER A 69 -9.91 8.78 35.53
N LYS A 70 -10.14 7.51 35.86
CA LYS A 70 -10.63 7.10 37.18
C LYS A 70 -9.55 7.22 38.26
N SER A 71 -8.29 6.93 37.93
CA SER A 71 -7.15 7.12 38.83
C SER A 71 -6.85 8.61 39.14
N GLY A 72 -7.28 9.55 38.29
CA GLY A 72 -7.14 10.99 38.53
C GLY A 72 -8.31 11.63 39.29
N LYS A 73 -9.42 10.92 39.52
CA LYS A 73 -10.59 11.45 40.25
C LYS A 73 -10.66 11.02 41.72
N ASP A 74 -9.94 9.97 42.12
CA ASP A 74 -9.91 9.50 43.52
C ASP A 74 -8.80 10.16 44.38
N ALA A 75 -8.07 11.14 43.85
CA ALA A 75 -7.05 11.92 44.56
C ALA A 75 -7.49 13.38 44.85
N GLY A 76 -8.81 13.60 44.97
CA GLY A 76 -9.40 14.93 45.12
C GLY A 76 -10.21 15.12 46.40
N SER A 77 -9.73 14.65 47.56
CA SER A 77 -10.20 15.14 48.85
C SER A 77 -9.16 14.92 49.97
N LEU A 78 -8.19 15.82 50.09
CA LEU A 78 -7.62 16.32 51.36
C LEU A 78 -6.42 17.25 51.11
N ASN A 79 -6.65 18.52 51.45
CA ASN A 79 -5.75 19.56 51.96
C ASN A 79 -4.55 20.12 51.17
N GLU A 80 -4.45 21.44 51.36
CA GLU A 80 -3.45 22.41 50.94
C GLU A 80 -1.99 22.07 51.34
N CYS A 81 -1.07 22.52 50.46
CA CYS A 81 0.11 23.35 50.76
C CYS A 81 1.43 22.85 50.13
N SER A 82 2.04 23.78 49.39
CA SER A 82 3.43 23.94 48.93
C SER A 82 4.19 22.81 48.20
N ASP A 83 4.57 23.20 46.99
CA ASP A 83 5.90 23.17 46.40
C ASP A 83 6.65 21.85 46.21
N GLY A 84 6.91 21.59 44.93
CA GLY A 84 8.16 21.01 44.47
C GLY A 84 8.12 19.52 44.17
N LEU A 85 8.03 19.21 42.87
CA LEU A 85 8.99 18.37 42.12
C LEU A 85 8.31 17.38 41.15
N ASN A 86 8.18 17.84 39.90
CA ASN A 86 8.41 17.16 38.62
C ASN A 86 7.62 15.88 38.22
N SER A 87 6.82 15.98 37.14
CA SER A 87 7.14 15.39 35.82
C SER A 87 5.96 15.46 34.84
N PRO A 88 6.08 16.14 33.67
CA PRO A 88 5.13 16.05 32.57
C PRO A 88 5.67 15.10 31.49
N LEU A 89 5.32 13.81 31.58
CA LEU A 89 5.62 12.82 30.54
C LEU A 89 4.32 12.20 29.99
N SER A 90 3.46 13.00 29.38
CA SER A 90 2.43 12.50 28.45
C SER A 90 1.85 13.57 27.53
N GLN A 91 2.53 14.71 27.40
CA GLN A 91 2.15 15.81 26.50
C GLN A 91 3.30 16.17 25.55
N LYS A 92 4.02 15.15 25.10
CA LYS A 92 4.90 15.18 23.94
C LYS A 92 4.53 13.99 23.07
N ILE A 93 3.57 14.21 22.17
CA ILE A 93 3.33 13.42 20.95
C ILE A 93 2.29 14.12 20.05
N PHE A 94 1.53 15.11 20.54
CA PHE A 94 0.47 15.77 19.76
C PHE A 94 0.71 17.25 19.36
N GLU A 95 1.84 17.86 19.72
CA GLU A 95 2.21 19.19 19.23
C GLU A 95 3.69 19.23 18.86
N MET A 96 4.06 18.56 17.77
CA MET A 96 5.34 18.82 17.09
C MET A 96 5.28 18.37 15.64
N GLU A 97 4.37 18.91 14.84
CA GLU A 97 4.57 19.00 13.38
C GLU A 97 3.63 20.05 12.75
N LEU A 98 3.59 21.25 13.33
CA LEU A 98 3.22 22.43 12.56
C LEU A 98 4.22 23.53 12.88
N GLN A 99 4.78 24.12 11.83
CA GLN A 99 5.67 25.28 11.82
C GLN A 99 7.17 24.99 11.81
N GLY A 100 7.69 24.85 10.59
CA GLY A 100 9.12 24.88 10.31
C GLY A 100 9.38 25.48 8.94
N THR A 101 9.04 26.75 8.70
CA THR A 101 9.71 27.57 7.69
C THR A 101 9.66 29.05 8.06
N LEU A 102 10.84 29.68 7.92
CA LEU A 102 11.15 31.10 7.85
C LEU A 102 11.41 31.87 9.16
N THR A 103 12.71 31.91 9.51
CA THR A 103 13.54 33.12 9.72
C THR A 103 12.87 34.37 10.30
N ARG A 104 13.42 34.90 11.41
CA ARG A 104 14.24 36.14 11.45
C ARG A 104 14.20 36.81 12.84
N LYS A 105 15.34 36.71 13.51
CA LYS A 105 16.11 37.73 14.24
C LYS A 105 15.40 39.04 14.68
N ASP A 106 15.39 39.21 16.01
CA ASP A 106 15.60 40.40 16.85
C ASP A 106 14.92 41.74 16.48
N SER A 107 14.11 42.27 17.42
CA SER A 107 14.43 43.52 18.15
C SER A 107 13.27 43.97 19.06
N GLU A 108 13.68 44.60 20.17
CA GLU A 108 12.92 45.05 21.34
C GLU A 108 12.09 46.33 21.13
N ALA A 109 11.23 46.57 22.13
CA ALA A 109 10.87 47.87 22.74
C ALA A 109 9.47 48.48 22.49
N ASP A 110 8.87 48.81 23.64
CA ASP A 110 8.03 49.98 23.98
C ASP A 110 6.48 49.96 23.90
N LEU A 111 5.91 50.02 25.12
CA LEU A 111 4.96 51.00 25.66
C LEU A 111 3.68 51.33 24.86
N SER A 112 2.50 51.05 25.43
CA SER A 112 1.60 52.07 26.04
C SER A 112 0.19 51.53 26.32
N SER A 113 -0.40 52.12 27.35
CA SER A 113 -1.74 51.97 27.94
C SER A 113 -2.86 52.62 27.10
N GLU A 114 -4.06 52.04 27.07
CA GLU A 114 -5.30 52.64 27.62
C GLU A 114 -6.61 51.92 27.17
N ALA A 115 -7.50 51.80 28.15
CA ALA A 115 -8.95 52.00 28.17
C ALA A 115 -9.91 51.36 27.11
N GLU A 116 -10.88 50.64 27.69
CA GLU A 116 -12.32 50.60 27.39
C GLU A 116 -12.86 50.23 26.00
N GLY A 117 -13.88 49.35 26.03
CA GLY A 117 -14.94 49.32 25.02
C GLY A 117 -15.37 47.94 24.56
N LYS A 118 -16.16 47.22 25.37
CA LYS A 118 -17.08 46.21 24.82
C LYS A 118 -18.27 46.94 24.19
N PRO A 119 -18.69 46.54 22.98
CA PRO A 119 -20.08 46.15 22.81
C PRO A 119 -20.24 44.82 22.07
N LEU A 120 -21.32 44.13 22.44
CA LEU A 120 -21.74 42.82 21.96
C LEU A 120 -22.66 42.94 20.73
N VAL A 121 -22.68 41.85 19.93
CA VAL A 121 -23.76 41.36 19.02
C VAL A 121 -23.72 41.87 17.56
N PRO A 122 -24.10 41.08 16.50
CA PRO A 122 -24.02 39.63 16.24
C PRO A 122 -23.40 39.26 14.86
N ARG A 123 -22.93 37.99 14.77
CA ARG A 123 -22.74 37.13 13.57
C ARG A 123 -23.18 37.70 12.20
N HIS A 124 -22.20 37.90 11.31
CA HIS A 124 -22.42 37.79 9.86
C HIS A 124 -21.89 36.45 9.36
N LYS A 125 -22.79 35.68 8.75
CA LYS A 125 -22.55 34.39 8.11
C LYS A 125 -21.88 34.64 6.77
N ASP A 126 -20.55 34.53 6.68
CA ASP A 126 -19.88 34.30 5.38
C ASP A 126 -18.59 33.48 5.47
N ASP A 127 -18.12 33.10 6.67
CA ASP A 127 -16.91 32.27 6.86
C ASP A 127 -17.18 30.75 7.05
N LEU A 128 -18.37 30.26 6.72
CA LEU A 128 -18.76 28.86 7.00
C LEU A 128 -18.52 27.87 5.85
N ASN A 129 -17.85 28.30 4.77
CA ASN A 129 -17.53 27.44 3.61
C ASN A 129 -16.02 27.11 3.45
N VAL A 130 -15.15 27.61 4.33
CA VAL A 130 -13.69 27.36 4.27
C VAL A 130 -13.23 26.29 5.26
N LEU A 131 -14.09 25.84 6.18
CA LEU A 131 -13.80 24.76 7.14
C LEU A 131 -14.22 23.38 6.60
N LYS A 132 -13.78 23.06 5.36
CA LYS A 132 -14.02 21.75 4.76
C LYS A 132 -13.09 20.68 5.37
N HIS A 133 -13.59 20.08 6.45
CA HIS A 133 -13.65 18.62 6.60
C HIS A 133 -12.35 17.82 6.85
N ASP A 134 -11.49 18.21 7.80
CA ASP A 134 -10.56 17.28 8.48
C ASP A 134 -11.21 16.67 9.72
N LYS A 135 -12.30 15.95 9.50
CA LYS A 135 -12.93 15.11 10.52
C LYS A 135 -12.69 13.67 10.10
N GLU A 136 -12.00 12.90 10.96
CA GLU A 136 -11.85 11.45 10.80
C GLU A 136 -13.18 10.86 10.31
N LEU A 137 -13.14 10.16 9.16
CA LEU A 137 -14.34 9.66 8.53
C LEU A 137 -15.08 8.69 9.46
N THR A 138 -16.40 8.81 9.48
CA THR A 138 -17.26 7.93 10.27
C THR A 138 -17.08 6.49 9.80
N THR A 139 -17.13 5.51 10.70
CA THR A 139 -17.03 4.07 10.36
C THR A 139 -17.94 3.65 9.19
N ARG A 140 -19.12 4.29 9.06
CA ARG A 140 -20.06 4.07 7.95
C ARG A 140 -19.52 4.56 6.61
N GLU A 141 -18.80 5.67 6.59
CA GLU A 141 -18.16 6.22 5.39
C GLU A 141 -16.99 5.33 4.98
N ILE A 142 -16.17 4.90 5.96
CA ILE A 142 -15.08 3.92 5.72
C ILE A 142 -15.62 2.62 5.13
N ALA A 143 -16.72 2.09 5.69
CA ALA A 143 -17.38 0.91 5.14
C ALA A 143 -17.92 1.15 3.72
N THR A 144 -18.44 2.34 3.43
CA THR A 144 -18.91 2.70 2.09
C THR A 144 -17.76 2.76 1.08
N TYR A 145 -16.61 3.32 1.46
CA TYR A 145 -15.41 3.29 0.61
C TYR A 145 -14.87 1.88 0.43
N GLY A 146 -14.84 1.08 1.50
CA GLY A 146 -14.47 -0.34 1.44
C GLY A 146 -15.36 -1.13 0.47
N PHE A 147 -16.67 -0.84 0.43
CA PHE A 147 -17.61 -1.47 -0.49
C PHE A 147 -17.30 -1.14 -1.96
N TYR A 148 -16.97 0.12 -2.26
CA TYR A 148 -16.61 0.51 -3.63
C TYR A 148 -15.23 -0.02 -4.06
N ILE A 149 -14.27 -0.09 -3.15
CA ILE A 149 -12.91 -0.55 -3.43
C ILE A 149 -12.80 -2.07 -3.53
N ALA A 150 -13.56 -2.81 -2.70
CA ALA A 150 -13.48 -4.27 -2.63
C ALA A 150 -13.56 -5.00 -3.99
N PRO A 151 -14.50 -4.70 -4.91
CA PRO A 151 -14.54 -5.36 -6.20
C PRO A 151 -13.32 -5.04 -7.08
N ILE A 152 -12.80 -3.81 -7.01
CA ILE A 152 -11.61 -3.41 -7.79
C ILE A 152 -10.38 -4.17 -7.27
N TRP A 153 -10.22 -4.24 -5.95
CA TRP A 153 -9.16 -5.02 -5.31
C TRP A 153 -9.25 -6.50 -5.69
N PHE A 154 -10.43 -7.09 -5.55
CA PHE A 154 -10.65 -8.51 -5.87
C PHE A 154 -10.37 -8.83 -7.33
N VAL A 155 -10.86 -8.00 -8.27
CA VAL A 155 -10.59 -8.18 -9.71
C VAL A 155 -9.10 -8.10 -9.99
N THR A 156 -8.40 -7.16 -9.36
CA THR A 156 -6.96 -6.99 -9.53
C THR A 156 -6.19 -8.24 -9.09
N GLU A 157 -6.50 -8.74 -7.90
CA GLU A 157 -5.83 -9.90 -7.30
C GLU A 157 -6.18 -11.19 -8.04
N TYR A 158 -7.44 -11.34 -8.45
CA TYR A 158 -7.88 -12.47 -9.27
C TYR A 158 -7.14 -12.51 -10.61
N LEU A 159 -7.06 -11.38 -11.31
CA LEU A 159 -6.36 -11.28 -12.59
C LEU A 159 -4.85 -11.54 -12.43
N SER A 160 -4.25 -11.09 -11.33
CA SER A 160 -2.84 -11.37 -11.00
C SER A 160 -2.59 -12.86 -10.81
N ASN A 161 -3.38 -13.53 -9.95
CA ASN A 161 -3.27 -14.97 -9.73
C ASN A 161 -3.64 -15.79 -10.98
N ALA A 162 -4.60 -15.31 -11.78
CA ALA A 162 -4.97 -15.91 -13.05
C ALA A 162 -3.85 -15.80 -14.10
N ALA A 163 -3.06 -14.72 -14.08
CA ALA A 163 -1.85 -14.57 -14.89
C ALA A 163 -0.73 -15.48 -14.37
N LEU A 164 -0.54 -15.57 -13.05
CA LEU A 164 0.47 -16.44 -12.43
C LEU A 164 0.21 -17.92 -12.72
N ALA A 165 -1.05 -18.36 -12.69
CA ALA A 165 -1.43 -19.73 -13.01
C ALA A 165 -1.24 -20.10 -14.51
N ARG A 166 -1.08 -19.09 -15.39
CA ARG A 166 -1.00 -19.27 -16.86
C ARG A 166 0.35 -18.88 -17.46
N THR A 167 1.17 -18.13 -16.72
CA THR A 167 2.49 -17.63 -17.13
C THR A 167 3.53 -17.92 -16.03
N SER A 168 4.78 -17.46 -16.22
CA SER A 168 5.81 -17.55 -15.17
C SER A 168 5.74 -16.38 -14.19
N VAL A 169 6.30 -16.54 -12.98
CA VAL A 169 6.48 -15.44 -12.01
C VAL A 169 7.21 -14.27 -12.66
N ALA A 170 8.31 -14.53 -13.36
CA ALA A 170 9.08 -13.49 -14.04
C ALA A 170 8.25 -12.69 -15.06
N SER A 171 7.40 -13.35 -15.86
CA SER A 171 6.54 -12.66 -16.85
C SER A 171 5.44 -11.86 -16.17
N THR A 172 4.81 -12.43 -15.14
CA THR A 172 3.81 -11.73 -14.32
C THR A 172 4.41 -10.49 -13.65
N THR A 173 5.63 -10.59 -13.11
CA THR A 173 6.33 -9.46 -12.48
C THR A 173 6.62 -8.34 -13.50
N VAL A 174 7.11 -8.68 -14.70
CA VAL A 174 7.33 -7.72 -15.79
C VAL A 174 6.03 -6.99 -16.15
N LEU A 175 4.91 -7.72 -16.26
CA LEU A 175 3.61 -7.13 -16.58
C LEU A 175 3.08 -6.27 -15.42
N SER A 176 3.18 -6.73 -14.18
CA SER A 176 2.77 -5.97 -12.99
C SER A 176 3.61 -4.71 -12.80
N SER A 177 4.87 -4.69 -13.21
CA SER A 177 5.72 -3.49 -13.21
C SER A 177 5.23 -2.39 -14.17
N THR A 178 4.40 -2.73 -15.16
CA THR A 178 3.75 -1.72 -16.02
C THR A 178 2.68 -0.90 -15.30
N SER A 179 2.23 -1.34 -14.11
CA SER A 179 1.23 -0.64 -13.29
C SER A 179 1.64 0.81 -12.97
N GLY A 180 2.93 1.11 -12.83
CA GLY A 180 3.40 2.47 -12.57
C GLY A 180 3.02 3.49 -13.65
N LEU A 181 2.91 3.06 -14.92
CA LEU A 181 2.44 3.91 -16.01
C LEU A 181 0.95 4.21 -15.87
N PHE A 182 0.13 3.20 -15.57
CA PHE A 182 -1.30 3.37 -15.34
C PHE A 182 -1.56 4.22 -14.10
N THR A 183 -0.79 4.02 -13.02
CA THR A 183 -0.87 4.83 -11.80
C THR A 183 -0.56 6.30 -12.06
N LEU A 184 0.45 6.61 -12.88
CA LEU A 184 0.74 8.00 -13.25
C LEU A 184 -0.44 8.62 -14.02
N PHE A 185 -0.94 7.92 -15.03
CA PHE A 185 -2.04 8.43 -15.86
C PHE A 185 -3.33 8.65 -15.05
N ILE A 186 -3.71 7.65 -14.23
CA ILE A 186 -4.90 7.70 -13.39
C ILE A 186 -4.72 8.72 -12.25
N GLY A 187 -3.52 8.81 -11.66
CA GLY A 187 -3.19 9.78 -10.61
C GLY A 187 -3.39 11.22 -11.06
N VAL A 188 -2.98 11.52 -12.29
CA VAL A 188 -3.18 12.82 -12.94
C VAL A 188 -4.66 13.04 -13.26
N PHE A 189 -5.33 12.04 -13.84
CA PHE A 189 -6.76 12.14 -14.18
C PHE A 189 -7.65 12.37 -12.94
N LEU A 190 -7.30 11.79 -11.79
CA LEU A 190 -8.03 11.96 -10.53
C LEU A 190 -7.59 13.18 -9.72
N GLY A 191 -6.60 13.95 -10.20
CA GLY A 191 -6.06 15.13 -9.51
C GLY A 191 -5.34 14.82 -8.20
N GLN A 192 -4.81 13.60 -8.04
CA GLN A 192 -4.02 13.18 -6.87
C GLN A 192 -2.52 13.43 -7.06
N ASP A 193 -2.06 13.52 -8.30
CA ASP A 193 -0.65 13.73 -8.64
C ASP A 193 -0.51 14.88 -9.66
N THR A 194 0.46 15.76 -9.42
CA THR A 194 0.88 16.78 -10.39
C THR A 194 1.77 16.14 -11.47
N LEU A 195 1.51 16.47 -12.74
CA LEU A 195 2.36 16.09 -13.84
C LEU A 195 3.70 16.83 -13.73
N ASN A 196 4.74 16.09 -13.33
CA ASN A 196 6.12 16.56 -13.35
C ASN A 196 6.88 15.81 -14.44
N ALA A 197 7.67 16.53 -15.26
CA ALA A 197 8.52 15.94 -16.28
C ALA A 197 9.47 14.88 -15.69
N ALA A 198 9.93 15.07 -14.45
CA ALA A 198 10.77 14.09 -13.75
C ALA A 198 10.00 12.80 -13.40
N LYS A 199 8.71 12.88 -13.04
CA LYS A 199 7.86 11.70 -12.80
C LYS A 199 7.62 10.92 -14.10
N VAL A 200 7.38 11.62 -15.21
CA VAL A 200 7.23 10.98 -16.54
C VAL A 200 8.55 10.31 -16.96
N ALA A 201 9.68 11.00 -16.81
CA ALA A 201 10.99 10.42 -17.09
C ALA A 201 11.27 9.19 -16.22
N ALA A 202 10.92 9.22 -14.92
CA ALA A 202 11.07 8.08 -14.02
C ALA A 202 10.30 6.84 -14.50
N VAL A 203 9.04 7.03 -14.94
CA VAL A 203 8.22 5.93 -15.48
C VAL A 203 8.80 5.38 -16.79
N LEU A 204 9.20 6.25 -17.73
CA LEU A 204 9.77 5.81 -19.00
C LEU A 204 11.10 5.07 -18.80
N VAL A 205 11.96 5.58 -17.92
CA VAL A 205 13.22 4.94 -17.55
C VAL A 205 12.93 3.58 -16.91
N SER A 206 12.04 3.51 -15.91
CA SER A 206 11.67 2.25 -15.27
C SER A 206 11.11 1.23 -16.27
N MET A 207 10.19 1.65 -17.15
CA MET A 207 9.54 0.79 -18.13
C MET A 207 10.52 0.25 -19.18
N ALA A 208 11.45 1.08 -19.66
CA ALA A 208 12.51 0.60 -20.53
C ALA A 208 13.44 -0.39 -19.80
N GLY A 209 13.69 -0.19 -18.50
CA GLY A 209 14.40 -1.16 -17.66
C GLY A 209 13.68 -2.51 -17.58
N VAL A 210 12.37 -2.49 -17.31
CA VAL A 210 11.50 -3.68 -17.29
C VAL A 210 11.56 -4.44 -18.62
N VAL A 211 11.44 -3.73 -19.75
CA VAL A 211 11.56 -4.34 -21.09
C VAL A 211 12.93 -4.98 -21.30
N MET A 212 14.02 -4.31 -20.90
CA MET A 212 15.37 -4.90 -21.00
C MET A 212 15.51 -6.15 -20.13
N THR A 213 14.95 -6.17 -18.92
CA THR A 213 14.98 -7.37 -18.07
C THR A 213 14.18 -8.53 -18.67
N ALA A 214 13.06 -8.24 -19.35
CA ALA A 214 12.27 -9.25 -20.05
C ALA A 214 13.02 -9.85 -21.26
N LEU A 215 13.84 -9.05 -21.95
CA LEU A 215 14.67 -9.50 -23.08
C LEU A 215 16.02 -10.11 -22.64
N GLY A 216 16.40 -9.91 -21.38
CA GLY A 216 17.65 -10.39 -20.80
C GLY A 216 17.65 -11.91 -20.64
N LYS A 217 18.72 -12.56 -21.10
CA LYS A 217 18.87 -14.02 -20.92
C LYS A 217 19.39 -14.33 -19.52
N THR A 218 18.82 -15.36 -18.88
CA THR A 218 19.26 -15.93 -17.61
C THR A 218 19.76 -17.35 -17.85
N TRP A 219 20.88 -17.72 -17.25
CA TRP A 219 21.44 -19.07 -17.38
C TRP A 219 21.88 -19.58 -16.02
N ALA A 220 21.54 -20.83 -15.71
CA ALA A 220 22.14 -21.57 -14.59
C ALA A 220 23.27 -22.45 -15.14
N ALA A 221 24.30 -22.72 -14.33
CA ALA A 221 25.46 -23.51 -14.75
C ALA A 221 25.14 -24.99 -15.10
N ASP A 222 23.92 -25.46 -14.81
CA ASP A 222 23.50 -26.86 -14.97
C ASP A 222 22.16 -27.09 -15.72
N GLU A 223 21.61 -26.08 -16.42
CA GLU A 223 20.41 -26.28 -17.25
C GLU A 223 20.64 -25.87 -18.72
N SER A 224 20.65 -26.88 -19.59
CA SER A 224 20.58 -26.71 -21.04
C SER A 224 19.31 -25.95 -21.42
N GLN A 225 19.52 -24.85 -22.15
CA GLN A 225 18.54 -23.95 -22.76
C GLN A 225 17.13 -24.54 -22.95
N LEU A 226 16.17 -24.15 -22.12
CA LEU A 226 14.75 -24.30 -22.42
C LEU A 226 14.02 -22.99 -22.16
N SER A 227 14.26 -21.98 -22.99
CA SER A 227 13.53 -20.72 -22.88
C SER A 227 13.42 -19.98 -24.21
N THR A 228 12.73 -20.58 -25.18
CA THR A 228 11.92 -19.87 -26.20
C THR A 228 11.31 -20.91 -27.16
N SER A 229 10.00 -21.23 -27.09
CA SER A 229 9.16 -21.60 -28.26
C SER A 229 7.80 -22.29 -27.98
N ILE A 230 7.42 -22.75 -26.76
CA ILE A 230 6.28 -23.71 -26.67
C ILE A 230 4.88 -23.12 -26.32
N ASN A 231 4.67 -21.82 -26.08
CA ASN A 231 3.43 -21.38 -25.40
C ASN A 231 2.52 -20.33 -26.10
N GLY A 232 2.56 -20.20 -27.43
CA GLY A 232 1.93 -19.08 -28.17
C GLY A 232 0.42 -18.81 -27.96
N LYS A 233 -0.37 -19.76 -27.43
CA LYS A 233 -1.81 -19.54 -27.14
C LYS A 233 -2.15 -19.49 -25.64
N ARG A 234 -1.37 -20.12 -24.76
CA ARG A 234 -1.57 -20.06 -23.29
C ARG A 234 -0.85 -18.88 -22.64
N SER A 235 0.27 -18.44 -23.21
CA SER A 235 0.99 -17.23 -22.76
C SER A 235 0.14 -15.98 -22.97
N PHE A 236 -0.43 -15.80 -24.16
CA PHE A 236 -1.15 -14.56 -24.51
C PHE A 236 -2.34 -14.24 -23.59
N VAL A 237 -3.12 -15.25 -23.18
CA VAL A 237 -4.25 -15.05 -22.26
C VAL A 237 -3.75 -14.66 -20.86
N GLY A 238 -2.66 -15.27 -20.41
CA GLY A 238 -2.04 -14.91 -19.14
C GLY A 238 -1.42 -13.52 -19.18
N ASP A 239 -0.79 -13.14 -20.30
CA ASP A 239 -0.22 -11.81 -20.51
C ASP A 239 -1.30 -10.72 -20.51
N LEU A 240 -2.45 -11.01 -21.14
CA LEU A 240 -3.63 -10.13 -21.12
C LEU A 240 -4.19 -9.96 -19.70
N PHE A 241 -4.29 -11.04 -18.92
CA PHE A 241 -4.71 -10.95 -17.52
C PHE A 241 -3.71 -10.18 -16.66
N GLY A 242 -2.41 -10.36 -16.88
CA GLY A 242 -1.37 -9.59 -16.19
C GLY A 242 -1.47 -8.09 -16.48
N LEU A 243 -1.71 -7.72 -17.74
CA LEU A 243 -1.87 -6.30 -18.12
C LEU A 243 -3.16 -5.69 -17.55
N LEU A 244 -4.28 -6.42 -17.58
CA LEU A 244 -5.54 -5.98 -16.98
C LEU A 244 -5.43 -5.85 -15.46
N SER A 245 -4.68 -6.75 -14.82
CA SER A 245 -4.34 -6.65 -13.40
C SER A 245 -3.53 -5.38 -13.14
N ALA A 246 -2.46 -5.12 -13.91
CA ALA A 246 -1.63 -3.92 -13.76
C ALA A 246 -2.43 -2.62 -13.91
N MET A 247 -3.39 -2.56 -14.84
CA MET A 247 -4.29 -1.42 -15.01
C MET A 247 -5.24 -1.25 -13.82
N SER A 248 -5.88 -2.33 -13.37
CA SER A 248 -6.82 -2.32 -12.24
C SER A 248 -6.11 -1.99 -10.92
N TYR A 249 -4.87 -2.47 -10.77
CA TYR A 249 -3.98 -2.15 -9.68
C TYR A 249 -3.60 -0.66 -9.65
N GLY A 250 -3.28 -0.11 -10.82
CA GLY A 250 -3.04 1.32 -10.98
C GLY A 250 -4.26 2.17 -10.60
N LEU A 251 -5.46 1.70 -10.88
CA LEU A 251 -6.70 2.35 -10.43
C LEU A 251 -6.89 2.24 -8.92
N PHE A 252 -6.73 1.04 -8.38
CA PHE A 252 -6.87 0.76 -6.95
C PHE A 252 -5.91 1.61 -6.10
N THR A 253 -4.64 1.68 -6.47
CA THR A 253 -3.62 2.48 -5.78
C THR A 253 -3.98 3.95 -5.64
N VAL A 254 -4.43 4.56 -6.73
CA VAL A 254 -4.81 5.98 -6.76
C VAL A 254 -6.08 6.21 -5.94
N LEU A 255 -7.08 5.33 -6.05
CA LEU A 255 -8.32 5.41 -5.28
C LEU A 255 -8.05 5.24 -3.77
N LEU A 256 -7.20 4.29 -3.40
CA LEU A 256 -6.79 4.05 -2.02
C LEU A 256 -6.18 5.33 -1.42
N LYS A 257 -5.25 5.96 -2.14
CA LYS A 257 -4.64 7.23 -1.70
C LYS A 257 -5.68 8.33 -1.57
N LYS A 258 -6.57 8.47 -2.57
CA LYS A 258 -7.60 9.50 -2.60
C LYS A 258 -8.56 9.40 -1.41
N PHE A 259 -8.93 8.19 -1.01
CA PHE A 259 -9.82 7.99 0.15
C PHE A 259 -9.07 8.08 1.48
N ALA A 260 -7.83 7.59 1.57
CA ALA A 260 -7.02 7.71 2.78
C ALA A 260 -6.65 9.17 3.12
N GLY A 261 -6.63 10.05 2.12
CA GLY A 261 -6.22 11.45 2.28
C GLY A 261 -4.71 11.61 2.32
N GLU A 262 -4.26 12.86 2.42
CA GLU A 262 -2.84 13.15 2.62
C GLU A 262 -2.40 12.59 3.97
N GLU A 263 -1.27 11.88 3.96
CA GLU A 263 -0.67 11.17 5.12
C GLU A 263 -1.53 10.14 5.87
N GLY A 264 -2.74 9.82 5.37
CA GLY A 264 -3.62 8.84 6.02
C GLY A 264 -4.47 9.40 7.14
N GLU A 265 -4.64 10.72 7.20
CA GLU A 265 -5.42 11.39 8.25
C GLU A 265 -6.94 11.16 8.11
N ARG A 266 -7.43 10.82 6.91
CA ARG A 266 -8.88 10.72 6.66
C ARG A 266 -9.47 9.36 6.99
N VAL A 267 -8.71 8.27 6.79
CA VAL A 267 -9.20 6.89 6.95
C VAL A 267 -8.19 6.00 7.65
N ASP A 268 -8.66 5.28 8.66
CA ASP A 268 -7.94 4.15 9.24
C ASP A 268 -7.83 3.01 8.21
N VAL A 269 -6.64 2.88 7.61
CA VAL A 269 -6.31 1.88 6.58
C VAL A 269 -6.60 0.46 7.08
N GLN A 270 -6.41 0.19 8.37
CA GLN A 270 -6.67 -1.12 8.95
C GLN A 270 -8.16 -1.46 8.89
N LYS A 271 -9.03 -0.51 9.23
CA LYS A 271 -10.49 -0.68 9.14
C LYS A 271 -10.94 -0.81 7.70
N LEU A 272 -10.36 -0.03 6.78
CA LEU A 272 -10.68 -0.09 5.35
C LEU A 272 -10.40 -1.49 4.78
N PHE A 273 -9.21 -2.05 5.02
CA PHE A 273 -8.85 -3.40 4.59
C PHE A 273 -9.69 -4.49 5.26
N GLY A 274 -10.04 -4.30 6.54
CA GLY A 274 -11.01 -5.16 7.23
C GLY A 274 -12.38 -5.20 6.57
N TYR A 275 -12.90 -4.04 6.13
CA TYR A 275 -14.15 -3.97 5.38
C TYR A 275 -14.04 -4.56 3.97
N ILE A 276 -12.91 -4.34 3.28
CA ILE A 276 -12.64 -4.99 1.98
C ILE A 276 -12.70 -6.52 2.13
N GLY A 277 -12.07 -7.07 3.16
CA GLY A 277 -12.12 -8.50 3.46
C GLY A 277 -13.52 -8.99 3.82
N LEU A 278 -14.28 -8.23 4.62
CA LEU A 278 -15.67 -8.55 4.95
C LEU A 278 -16.57 -8.58 3.71
N PHE A 279 -16.50 -7.56 2.85
CA PHE A 279 -17.27 -7.52 1.62
C PHE A 279 -16.84 -8.63 0.65
N THR A 280 -15.55 -8.97 0.61
CA THR A 280 -15.07 -10.11 -0.18
C THR A 280 -15.65 -11.43 0.32
N LEU A 281 -15.60 -11.66 1.63
CA LEU A 281 -16.17 -12.85 2.26
C LEU A 281 -17.67 -13.00 1.98
N VAL A 282 -18.45 -11.91 2.11
CA VAL A 282 -19.93 -11.96 2.04
C VAL A 282 -20.45 -11.82 0.62
N ALA A 283 -19.83 -10.97 -0.20
CA ALA A 283 -20.39 -10.54 -1.49
C ALA A 283 -19.66 -11.13 -2.70
N LEU A 284 -18.53 -11.84 -2.56
CA LEU A 284 -17.79 -12.38 -3.71
C LEU A 284 -17.77 -13.92 -3.79
N TRP A 285 -18.26 -14.63 -2.77
CA TRP A 285 -18.34 -16.10 -2.79
C TRP A 285 -19.25 -16.66 -3.90
N TRP A 286 -20.32 -15.96 -4.29
CA TRP A 286 -21.22 -16.40 -5.36
C TRP A 286 -20.57 -16.32 -6.75
N LEU A 287 -19.48 -15.56 -6.91
CA LEU A 287 -18.79 -15.39 -8.18
C LEU A 287 -18.10 -16.69 -8.66
N VAL A 288 -17.89 -17.66 -7.76
CA VAL A 288 -17.44 -19.02 -8.12
C VAL A 288 -18.37 -19.67 -9.15
N LEU A 289 -19.68 -19.46 -9.02
CA LEU A 289 -20.70 -20.11 -9.84
C LEU A 289 -20.60 -19.71 -11.33
N PRO A 290 -20.61 -18.42 -11.71
CA PRO A 290 -20.42 -18.02 -13.09
C PRO A 290 -19.01 -18.38 -13.61
N LEU A 291 -17.96 -18.29 -12.79
CA LEU A 291 -16.60 -18.63 -13.22
C LEU A 291 -16.45 -20.12 -13.55
N THR A 292 -17.06 -20.99 -12.74
CA THR A 292 -17.09 -22.44 -12.97
C THR A 292 -18.00 -22.78 -14.16
N ALA A 293 -19.13 -22.08 -14.30
CA ALA A 293 -20.06 -22.27 -15.43
C ALA A 293 -19.46 -21.83 -16.77
N LEU A 294 -18.62 -20.79 -16.77
CA LEU A 294 -17.85 -20.32 -17.92
C LEU A 294 -16.65 -21.23 -18.26
N GLY A 295 -16.36 -22.24 -17.43
CA GLY A 295 -15.24 -23.16 -17.62
C GLY A 295 -13.85 -22.51 -17.52
N ILE A 296 -13.79 -21.28 -17.01
CA ILE A 296 -12.54 -20.54 -16.78
C ILE A 296 -11.77 -21.16 -15.60
N GLU A 297 -12.51 -21.76 -14.66
CA GLU A 297 -11.97 -22.44 -13.49
C GLU A 297 -12.40 -23.90 -13.41
N PRO A 298 -11.50 -24.79 -12.94
CA PRO A 298 -11.85 -26.18 -12.65
C PRO A 298 -12.87 -26.25 -11.51
N LYS A 299 -13.60 -27.36 -11.42
CA LYS A 299 -14.56 -27.61 -10.32
C LYS A 299 -13.86 -27.40 -8.98
N PHE A 300 -14.45 -26.58 -8.12
CA PHE A 300 -13.94 -26.31 -6.78
C PHE A 300 -13.68 -27.62 -6.03
N THR A 301 -12.44 -27.82 -5.59
CA THR A 301 -12.01 -29.01 -4.85
C THR A 301 -11.17 -28.51 -3.70
N ILE A 302 -11.54 -28.86 -2.47
CA ILE A 302 -10.79 -28.49 -1.28
C ILE A 302 -9.47 -29.29 -1.28
N PRO A 303 -8.31 -28.69 -0.95
CA PRO A 303 -7.06 -29.43 -0.91
C PRO A 303 -7.19 -30.63 0.04
N HIS A 304 -6.73 -31.82 -0.39
CA HIS A 304 -6.93 -33.07 0.35
C HIS A 304 -5.80 -33.36 1.37
N SER A 305 -4.85 -32.44 1.53
CA SER A 305 -3.63 -32.65 2.34
C SER A 305 -3.45 -31.53 3.35
N ALA A 306 -3.48 -31.87 4.64
CA ALA A 306 -3.35 -30.92 5.75
C ALA A 306 -2.07 -30.06 5.68
N LYS A 307 -1.00 -30.56 5.06
CA LYS A 307 0.24 -29.79 4.84
C LYS A 307 0.05 -28.68 3.81
N MET A 308 -0.74 -28.92 2.77
CA MET A 308 -1.04 -27.90 1.76
C MET A 308 -1.95 -26.82 2.34
N ASP A 309 -2.95 -27.21 3.16
CA ASP A 309 -3.83 -26.26 3.84
C ASP A 309 -3.06 -25.30 4.74
N GLU A 310 -2.10 -25.81 5.52
CA GLU A 310 -1.26 -24.99 6.41
C GLU A 310 -0.38 -24.01 5.62
N VAL A 311 0.27 -24.47 4.54
CA VAL A 311 1.12 -23.62 3.71
C VAL A 311 0.30 -22.56 2.98
N VAL A 312 -0.88 -22.91 2.47
CA VAL A 312 -1.79 -21.96 1.81
C VAL A 312 -2.28 -20.91 2.80
N LEU A 313 -2.65 -21.32 4.03
CA LEU A 313 -3.13 -20.40 5.06
C LEU A 313 -2.01 -19.47 5.55
N ALA A 314 -0.82 -20.01 5.81
CA ALA A 314 0.35 -19.24 6.22
C ALA A 314 0.74 -18.23 5.13
N ASN A 315 0.81 -18.68 3.87
CA ASN A 315 1.09 -17.80 2.74
C ASN A 315 0.00 -16.73 2.56
N GLY A 316 -1.29 -17.07 2.74
CA GLY A 316 -2.37 -16.08 2.71
C GLY A 316 -2.24 -15.03 3.82
N PHE A 317 -1.79 -15.42 5.01
CA PHE A 317 -1.64 -14.49 6.13
C PHE A 317 -0.40 -13.59 6.00
N ILE A 318 0.76 -14.17 5.71
CA ILE A 318 2.01 -13.39 5.57
C ILE A 318 2.04 -12.65 4.22
N GLY A 319 1.75 -13.37 3.14
CA GLY A 319 1.89 -12.91 1.76
C GLY A 319 0.78 -11.97 1.30
N SER A 320 -0.46 -12.16 1.77
CA SER A 320 -1.58 -11.26 1.46
C SER A 320 -1.88 -10.33 2.64
N VAL A 321 -2.42 -10.85 3.75
CA VAL A 321 -2.95 -10.01 4.84
C VAL A 321 -1.92 -8.99 5.34
N LEU A 322 -0.75 -9.46 5.80
CA LEU A 322 0.29 -8.57 6.34
C LEU A 322 0.95 -7.70 5.26
N SER A 323 1.30 -8.30 4.13
CA SER A 323 1.98 -7.60 3.04
C SER A 323 1.13 -6.49 2.45
N ASP A 324 -0.14 -6.75 2.17
CA ASP A 324 -1.05 -5.80 1.54
C ASP A 324 -1.37 -4.63 2.48
N TYR A 325 -1.43 -4.88 3.80
CA TYR A 325 -1.55 -3.83 4.79
C TYR A 325 -0.32 -2.93 4.82
N PHE A 326 0.89 -3.49 4.87
CA PHE A 326 2.12 -2.71 4.83
C PHE A 326 2.26 -1.94 3.52
N TRP A 327 1.89 -2.57 2.41
CA TRP A 327 1.86 -1.93 1.12
C TRP A 327 0.87 -0.75 1.09
N ALA A 328 -0.32 -0.90 1.67
CA ALA A 328 -1.28 0.18 1.76
C ALA A 328 -0.74 1.36 2.56
N LEU A 329 -0.05 1.10 3.67
CA LEU A 329 0.66 2.13 4.43
C LEU A 329 1.74 2.83 3.57
N CYS A 330 2.45 2.09 2.71
CA CYS A 330 3.42 2.70 1.78
C CYS A 330 2.74 3.69 0.84
N VAL A 331 1.63 3.31 0.21
CA VAL A 331 0.85 4.19 -0.70
C VAL A 331 0.39 5.45 0.04
N VAL A 332 -0.13 5.28 1.26
CA VAL A 332 -0.69 6.35 2.07
C VAL A 332 0.39 7.30 2.61
N TRP A 333 1.57 6.80 3.01
CA TRP A 333 2.65 7.63 3.53
C TRP A 333 3.58 8.22 2.47
N THR A 334 3.63 7.62 1.27
CA THR A 334 4.42 8.14 0.14
C THR A 334 3.50 8.73 -0.93
N THR A 335 3.57 8.25 -2.17
CA THR A 335 2.66 8.56 -3.27
C THR A 335 2.32 7.28 -4.03
N PRO A 336 1.16 7.21 -4.73
CA PRO A 336 0.80 6.05 -5.54
C PRO A 336 1.91 5.66 -6.53
N LEU A 337 2.51 6.67 -7.18
CA LEU A 337 3.59 6.45 -8.14
C LEU A 337 4.85 5.86 -7.50
N VAL A 338 5.27 6.39 -6.35
CA VAL A 338 6.45 5.87 -5.62
C VAL A 338 6.21 4.43 -5.16
N ALA A 339 5.00 4.12 -4.66
CA ALA A 339 4.66 2.77 -4.24
C ALA A 339 4.66 1.77 -5.42
N THR A 340 4.10 2.14 -6.57
CA THR A 340 4.04 1.28 -7.76
C THR A 340 5.40 1.09 -8.44
N LEU A 341 6.22 2.14 -8.54
CA LEU A 341 7.61 1.99 -8.95
C LEU A 341 8.43 1.20 -7.92
N GLY A 342 8.10 1.35 -6.64
CA GLY A 342 8.67 0.57 -5.55
C GLY A 342 8.43 -0.92 -5.70
N MET A 343 7.24 -1.34 -6.17
CA MET A 343 6.99 -2.74 -6.49
C MET A 343 7.92 -3.27 -7.59
N SER A 344 8.30 -2.43 -8.55
CA SER A 344 9.18 -2.86 -9.64
C SER A 344 10.61 -3.14 -9.14
N LEU A 345 10.97 -2.68 -7.94
CA LEU A 345 12.22 -3.06 -7.28
C LEU A 345 12.29 -4.57 -6.95
N THR A 346 11.19 -5.30 -7.03
CA THR A 346 11.19 -6.77 -6.99
C THR A 346 12.18 -7.35 -7.99
N ILE A 347 12.28 -6.80 -9.20
CA ILE A 347 13.18 -7.29 -10.25
C ILE A 347 14.66 -7.22 -9.84
N PRO A 348 15.23 -6.05 -9.49
CA PRO A 348 16.62 -5.96 -9.05
C PRO A 348 16.87 -6.70 -7.73
N LEU A 349 15.94 -6.65 -6.76
CA LEU A 349 16.14 -7.34 -5.48
C LEU A 349 16.15 -8.85 -5.63
N ALA A 350 15.23 -9.41 -6.43
CA ALA A 350 15.20 -10.84 -6.73
C ALA A 350 16.47 -11.29 -7.45
N MET A 351 16.97 -10.49 -8.41
CA MET A 351 18.22 -10.79 -9.11
C MET A 351 19.43 -10.84 -8.17
N VAL A 352 19.55 -9.86 -7.27
CA VAL A 352 20.64 -9.85 -6.28
C VAL A 352 20.51 -11.04 -5.34
N ALA A 353 19.30 -11.36 -4.87
CA ALA A 353 19.06 -12.53 -4.03
C ALA A 353 19.46 -13.83 -4.73
N ASP A 354 19.05 -14.02 -5.98
CA ASP A 354 19.39 -15.21 -6.77
C ASP A 354 20.88 -15.32 -7.09
N MET A 355 21.55 -14.20 -7.37
CA MET A 355 22.99 -14.19 -7.63
C MET A 355 23.80 -14.55 -6.36
N VAL A 356 23.35 -14.09 -5.19
CA VAL A 356 24.02 -14.35 -3.89
C VAL A 356 23.74 -15.75 -3.36
N ILE A 357 22.50 -16.24 -3.48
CA ILE A 357 22.06 -17.51 -2.89
C ILE A 357 22.32 -18.68 -3.85
N HIS A 358 21.97 -18.52 -5.12
CA HIS A 358 21.99 -19.59 -6.12
C HIS A 358 23.17 -19.49 -7.09
N GLY A 359 23.99 -18.44 -7.00
CA GLY A 359 25.15 -18.24 -7.88
C GLY A 359 24.77 -18.07 -9.35
N ARG A 360 23.53 -17.64 -9.65
CA ARG A 360 23.04 -17.49 -11.04
C ARG A 360 23.72 -16.33 -11.76
N HIS A 361 24.01 -16.55 -13.04
CA HIS A 361 24.58 -15.52 -13.90
C HIS A 361 23.51 -14.88 -14.79
N TYR A 362 23.51 -13.56 -14.81
CA TYR A 362 22.58 -12.75 -15.59
C TYR A 362 23.29 -12.07 -16.76
N SER A 363 22.61 -11.96 -17.90
CA SER A 363 23.12 -11.17 -19.03
C SER A 363 23.31 -9.70 -18.66
N ALA A 364 24.30 -9.03 -19.26
CA ALA A 364 24.52 -7.61 -19.09
C ALA A 364 23.27 -6.76 -19.37
N ILE A 365 22.43 -7.18 -20.33
CA ILE A 365 21.15 -6.51 -20.66
C ILE A 365 20.18 -6.57 -19.47
N TYR A 366 20.12 -7.70 -18.78
CA TYR A 366 19.29 -7.88 -17.58
C TYR A 366 19.80 -6.99 -16.43
N ILE A 367 21.11 -6.94 -16.23
CA ILE A 367 21.74 -6.10 -15.18
C ILE A 367 21.48 -4.62 -15.46
N LEU A 368 21.67 -4.18 -16.70
CA LEU A 368 21.38 -2.80 -17.11
C LEU A 368 19.90 -2.46 -16.92
N GLY A 369 18.99 -3.37 -17.32
CA GLY A 369 17.56 -3.18 -17.11
C GLY A 369 17.20 -3.06 -15.63
N SER A 370 17.79 -3.90 -14.77
CA SER A 370 17.57 -3.87 -13.33
C SER A 370 18.08 -2.58 -12.69
N ALA A 371 19.26 -2.11 -13.10
CA ALA A 371 19.82 -0.82 -12.68
C ALA A 371 18.91 0.34 -13.13
N GLN A 372 18.32 0.23 -14.32
CA GLN A 372 17.42 1.24 -14.86
C GLN A 372 16.07 1.29 -14.11
N VAL A 373 15.52 0.14 -13.71
CA VAL A 373 14.33 0.08 -12.83
C VAL A 373 14.62 0.75 -11.49
N PHE A 374 15.77 0.44 -10.88
CA PHE A 374 16.20 1.09 -9.64
C PHE A 374 16.37 2.61 -9.82
N ALA A 375 17.00 3.04 -10.92
CA ALA A 375 17.15 4.45 -11.25
C ALA A 375 15.80 5.16 -11.41
N GLY A 376 14.82 4.53 -12.06
CA GLY A 376 13.45 5.06 -12.19
C GLY A 376 12.80 5.32 -10.83
N PHE A 377 12.93 4.36 -9.89
CA PHE A 377 12.45 4.55 -8.52
C PHE A 377 13.15 5.72 -7.81
N VAL A 378 14.48 5.82 -7.92
CA VAL A 378 15.26 6.91 -7.30
C VAL A 378 14.84 8.27 -7.87
N ILE A 379 14.69 8.40 -9.19
CA ILE A 379 14.27 9.64 -9.85
C ILE A 379 12.87 10.06 -9.37
N ALA A 380 11.92 9.12 -9.28
CA ALA A 380 10.57 9.42 -8.78
C ALA A 380 10.59 9.93 -7.33
N ASN A 381 11.39 9.30 -6.47
CA ASN A 381 11.55 9.72 -5.07
C ASN A 381 12.20 11.10 -4.94
N LEU A 382 13.26 11.36 -5.72
CA LEU A 382 13.90 12.67 -5.73
C LEU A 382 12.94 13.74 -6.24
N SER A 383 12.19 13.45 -7.30
CA SER A 383 11.18 14.36 -7.86
C SER A 383 10.11 14.72 -6.82
N ASP A 384 9.64 13.74 -6.05
CA ASP A 384 8.64 13.97 -5.00
C ASP A 384 9.22 14.77 -3.84
N TRP A 385 10.47 14.47 -3.46
CA TRP A 385 11.20 15.24 -2.45
C TRP A 385 11.40 16.70 -2.84
N PHE A 386 11.79 16.96 -4.09
CA PHE A 386 11.95 18.32 -4.60
C PHE A 386 10.62 19.07 -4.69
N SER A 387 9.54 18.42 -5.15
CA SER A 387 8.22 19.06 -5.25
C SER A 387 7.70 19.48 -3.86
N ARG A 388 7.81 18.58 -2.87
CA ARG A 388 7.46 18.88 -1.46
C ARG A 388 8.34 19.96 -0.84
N LYS A 389 9.62 20.05 -1.21
CA LYS A 389 10.55 21.06 -0.69
C LYS A 389 10.36 22.43 -1.34
N LEU A 390 9.96 22.48 -2.61
CA LEU A 390 9.66 23.72 -3.33
C LEU A 390 8.22 24.22 -3.12
N GLY A 391 7.34 23.42 -2.53
CA GLY A 391 5.92 23.79 -2.33
C GLY A 391 5.14 23.89 -3.65
N LEU A 392 5.53 23.07 -4.64
CA LEU A 392 4.91 23.00 -5.98
C LEU A 392 3.91 21.84 -6.08
#